data_AF-R6VZC0-F1
#
_entry.id   AF-R6VZC0-F1
#
_cell.length_a   1.000
_cell.length_b   1.000
_cell.length_c   1.000
_cell.angle_alpha   90.00
_cell.angle_beta   90.00
_cell.angle_gamma   90.00
#
_symmetry.space_group_name_H-M   'P 1'
#
loop_
_entity.id
_entity.type
_entity.pdbx_description
1 polymer ?
#
loop_
_entity_poly.entity_id
_entity_poly.type
_entity_poly.pdbx_seq_one_letter_code
_entity_poly.pdbx_strand_id
1 'polypeptide(L)' 'MPIYTQSGRYGGGVYISEGYEYGKMYMSEKQLDVLNAVARATEGNDSLLDENQRRILLGIIEEYTKPKTKQM' A
#
# COMPACT_ATOMS: atom_id res chain seq x y z
N MET A 1 11.37 1.87 9.80
CA MET A 1 10.20 2.49 10.43
C MET A 1 9.79 3.68 9.57
N PRO A 2 8.49 3.90 9.30
CA PRO A 2 8.03 5.00 8.44
C PRO A 2 8.03 6.37 9.14
N ILE A 3 8.38 6.40 10.43
CA ILE A 3 8.51 7.61 11.24
C ILE A 3 9.92 7.63 11.81
N TYR A 4 10.60 8.77 11.70
CA TYR A 4 11.93 8.98 12.25
C TYR A 4 12.03 10.35 12.90
N THR A 5 12.97 10.48 13.84
CA THR A 5 13.28 11.75 14.48
C THR A 5 14.58 12.30 13.91
N GLN A 6 14.63 13.61 13.71
CA GLN A 6 15.86 14.32 13.39
C GLN A 6 16.10 15.35 14.50
N SER A 7 17.28 15.33 15.09
CA SER A 7 17.68 16.29 16.13
C SER A 7 18.34 17.52 15.50
N GLY A 8 17.99 18.73 15.97
CA GLY A 8 18.61 19.97 15.49
C GLY A 8 17.97 21.22 16.09
N ARG A 9 18.76 22.30 16.23
CA ARG A 9 18.31 23.60 16.77
C ARG A 9 17.31 24.31 15.85
N TYR A 10 17.46 24.12 14.54
CA TYR A 10 16.54 24.56 13.49
C TYR A 10 16.40 23.39 12.51
N GLY A 11 15.19 22.81 12.39
CA GLY A 11 14.95 21.59 11.61
C GLY A 11 15.00 20.28 12.42
N GLY A 12 14.88 20.36 13.75
CA GLY A 12 14.56 19.19 14.57
C GLY A 12 13.07 18.87 14.52
N GLY A 13 12.70 17.59 14.48
CA GLY A 13 11.30 17.19 14.39
C GLY A 13 11.07 15.69 14.21
N VAL A 14 9.79 15.34 14.13
CA VAL A 14 9.32 14.00 13.74
C VAL A 14 8.95 14.06 12.26
N TYR A 15 9.52 13.16 11.47
CA TYR A 15 9.35 13.11 10.03
C TYR A 15 8.77 11.76 9.62
N ILE A 16 8.05 11.77 8.52
CA ILE A 16 7.51 10.57 7.89
C ILE A 16 8.36 10.27 6.67
N SER A 17 8.73 9.00 6.51
CA SER A 17 9.49 8.55 5.35
C SER A 17 8.72 8.84 4.06
N GLU A 18 9.44 9.18 3.00
CA GLU A 18 8.85 9.47 1.71
C GLU A 18 7.91 8.35 1.23
N GLY A 19 6.75 8.75 0.71
CA GLY A 19 5.68 7.85 0.27
C GLY A 19 4.79 7.31 1.38
N TYR A 20 5.18 7.42 2.66
CA TYR A 20 4.31 7.06 3.77
C TYR A 20 3.43 8.24 4.17
N GLU A 21 2.18 7.95 4.52
CA GLU A 21 1.21 8.93 4.97
C GLU A 21 0.82 8.70 6.43
N TYR A 22 0.72 9.79 7.19
CA TYR A 22 0.23 9.73 8.56
C TYR A 22 -1.24 9.28 8.59
N GLY A 23 -1.58 8.36 9.49
CA GLY A 23 -2.95 7.87 9.64
C GLY A 23 -3.40 6.87 8.56
N LYS A 24 -2.59 6.62 7.53
CA LYS A 24 -2.91 5.63 6.49
C LYS A 24 -2.72 4.22 7.03
N MET A 25 -3.78 3.41 6.97
CA MET A 25 -3.75 2.02 7.40
C MET A 25 -3.32 1.13 6.25
N TYR A 26 -2.04 0.79 6.19
CA TYR A 26 -1.55 -0.13 5.17
C TYR A 26 -1.86 -1.59 5.51
N MET A 27 -2.16 -2.37 4.48
CA MET A 27 -2.31 -3.81 4.61
C MET A 27 -0.98 -4.50 4.96
N SER A 28 -1.08 -5.64 5.64
CA SER A 28 0.04 -6.56 5.81
C SER A 28 0.38 -7.27 4.51
N GLU A 29 1.60 -7.78 4.39
CA GLU A 29 2.04 -8.55 3.21
C GLU A 29 1.11 -9.73 2.94
N LYS A 30 0.70 -10.47 3.97
CA LYS A 30 -0.23 -11.61 3.85
C LYS A 30 -1.60 -11.20 3.30
N GLN A 31 -2.12 -10.04 3.70
CA GLN A 31 -3.40 -9.54 3.17
C GLN A 31 -3.26 -9.17 1.70
N LEU A 32 -2.17 -8.48 1.34
CA LEU A 32 -1.87 -8.15 -0.06
C LEU A 32 -1.68 -9.42 -0.91
N ASP A 33 -1.01 -10.45 -0.40
CA ASP A 33 -0.80 -11.71 -1.10
C ASP A 33 -2.13 -12.39 -1.46
N VAL A 34 -3.06 -12.42 -0.51
CA VAL A 34 -4.41 -12.96 -0.72
C VAL A 34 -5.15 -12.16 -1.80
N LEU A 35 -5.17 -10.82 -1.70
CA LEU A 35 -5.87 -9.98 -2.68
C LEU A 35 -5.26 -10.08 -4.08
N ASN A 36 -3.93 -10.15 -4.17
CA ASN A 36 -3.24 -10.39 -5.44
C ASN A 36 -3.56 -11.77 -6.03
N ALA A 37 -3.72 -12.79 -5.19
CA ALA A 37 -4.15 -14.12 -5.65
C ALA A 37 -5.59 -14.08 -6.20
N VAL A 38 -6.49 -13.36 -5.53
CA VAL A 38 -7.86 -13.13 -6.03
C VAL A 38 -7.83 -12.41 -7.38
N ALA A 39 -7.08 -11.31 -7.49
CA ALA A 39 -6.98 -10.53 -8.73
C ALA A 39 -6.53 -11.40 -9.92
N ARG A 40 -5.51 -12.25 -9.71
CA ARG A 40 -5.03 -13.22 -10.72
C ARG A 40 -6.07 -14.28 -11.06
N ALA A 41 -6.77 -14.83 -10.06
CA ALA A 41 -7.79 -15.86 -10.29
C ALA A 41 -9.01 -15.34 -11.07
N THR A 42 -9.24 -14.03 -11.04
CA THR A 42 -10.35 -13.36 -11.74
C THR A 42 -9.97 -12.82 -13.11
N GLU A 43 -8.71 -12.91 -13.51
CA GLU A 43 -8.26 -12.41 -14.80
C GLU A 43 -8.88 -13.23 -15.95
N GLY A 44 -9.68 -12.57 -16.80
CA GLY A 44 -10.40 -13.23 -17.89
C GLY A 44 -11.57 -14.11 -17.42
N ASN A 45 -11.97 -14.04 -16.14
CA ASN A 45 -13.11 -14.76 -15.60
C ASN A 45 -14.18 -13.81 -15.06
N ASP A 46 -14.99 -13.29 -15.98
CA ASP A 46 -16.07 -12.33 -15.70
C ASP A 46 -17.21 -12.92 -14.83
N SER A 47 -17.22 -14.24 -14.59
CA SER A 47 -18.20 -14.88 -13.70
C SER A 47 -17.91 -14.69 -12.21
N LEU A 48 -16.65 -14.41 -11.85
CA LEU A 48 -16.24 -14.16 -10.47
C LEU A 48 -16.20 -12.66 -10.14
N LEU A 49 -15.54 -11.88 -10.99
CA LEU A 49 -15.54 -10.43 -10.93
C LEU A 49 -15.61 -9.88 -12.36
N ASP A 50 -16.55 -8.98 -12.61
CA ASP A 50 -16.57 -8.23 -13.86
C ASP A 50 -15.38 -7.26 -13.97
N GLU A 51 -15.20 -6.67 -15.15
CA GLU A 51 -14.08 -5.76 -15.41
C GLU A 51 -14.04 -4.57 -14.43
N ASN A 52 -15.20 -4.00 -14.07
CA ASN A 52 -15.27 -2.86 -13.15
C ASN A 52 -14.92 -3.28 -11.73
N GLN A 53 -15.45 -4.41 -11.26
CA GLN A 53 -15.12 -4.97 -9.95
C GLN A 53 -13.65 -5.32 -9.84
N ARG A 54 -13.06 -5.89 -10.90
CA ARG A 54 -11.61 -6.15 -10.96
C ARG A 54 -10.80 -4.86 -10.88
N ARG A 55 -11.21 -3.80 -11.59
CA ARG A 55 -10.57 -2.47 -11.49
C ARG A 55 -10.63 -1.91 -10.07
N ILE A 56 -11.77 -2.05 -9.39
CA ILE A 56 -11.93 -1.64 -7.98
C ILE A 56 -10.99 -2.44 -7.08
N LEU A 57 -10.91 -3.77 -7.23
CA LEU A 57 -10.00 -4.61 -6.46
C LEU A 57 -8.53 -4.17 -6.64
N LEU A 58 -8.11 -3.90 -7.88
CA LEU A 58 -6.76 -3.42 -8.17
C LEU A 58 -6.49 -2.05 -7.51
N GLY A 59 -7.48 -1.15 -7.53
CA GLY A 59 -7.39 0.14 -6.84
C GLY A 59 -7.29 0.01 -5.32
N ILE A 60 -8.01 -0.95 -4.71
CA ILE A 60 -7.88 -1.24 -3.27
C ILE A 60 -6.47 -1.76 -2.96
N ILE A 61 -5.93 -2.67 -3.78
CA ILE A 61 -4.57 -3.18 -3.59
C ILE A 61 -3.57 -2.02 -3.66
N GLU A 62 -3.68 -1.15 -4.67
CA GLU A 62 -2.79 0.00 -4.85
C GLU A 62 -2.86 0.97 -3.67
N GLU A 63 -4.06 1.41 -3.29
CA GLU A 63 -4.29 2.42 -2.25
C GLU A 63 -3.76 1.99 -0.88
N TYR A 64 -3.88 0.71 -0.54
CA TYR A 64 -3.52 0.19 0.78
C TYR A 64 -2.17 -0.56 0.83
N THR A 65 -1.43 -0.58 -0.28
CA THR A 65 -0.08 -1.17 -0.32
C THR A 65 0.94 -0.23 0.32
N LYS A 66 1.80 -0.79 1.18
CA LYS A 66 2.94 -0.03 1.74
C LYS A 66 3.90 0.37 0.61
N PRO A 67 4.39 1.61 0.58
CA PRO A 67 5.48 2.00 -0.30
C PRO A 67 6.67 1.08 -0.05
N LYS A 68 7.20 0.46 -1.11
CA LYS A 68 8.47 -0.27 -1.03
C LYS A 68 9.56 0.77 -0.89
N THR A 69 9.91 1.11 0.35
CA THR A 69 11.01 2.02 0.65
C THR A 69 12.25 1.45 -0.03
N LYS A 70 12.80 2.14 -1.04
CA LYS A 70 14.19 1.90 -1.43
C LYS A 70 15.01 2.25 -0.20
N GLN A 71 15.63 1.24 0.43
CA GLN A 71 16.67 1.52 1.40
C GLN A 71 17.75 2.31 0.64
N MET A 72 17.97 3.56 1.04
CA MET A 72 19.16 4.30 0.68
C MET A 72 20.31 3.84 1.57
#